data_AF-A0A915A3D3-F1
#
_entry.id   AF-A0A915A3D3-F1
#
_cell.length_a   1.000
_cell.length_b   1.000
_cell.length_c   1.000
_cell.angle_alpha   90.00
_cell.angle_beta   90.00
_cell.angle_gamma   90.00
#
_symmetry.space_group_name_H-M   'P 1'
#
loop_
_entity.id
_entity.type
_entity.pdbx_description
1 polymer ?
#
loop_
_entity_poly.entity_id
_entity_poly.type
_entity_poly.pdbx_seq_one_letter_code
_entity_poly.pdbx_strand_id
1 'polypeptide(L)'
;LMKDRCSDLNIRIGQKFGNWRILRKLDEGGFGLVYQVEHTKDKRMAAFKAESNSVEGGSATKLEVKVLTSVNGGKPCRHVPQLFQCGKRAKFSYMIVTLLGENLRTLRLNSPGERMTPETWARLAVQCLYCIKLIHDCGYIHRDVKPANFTMGHIMDPERCRYVHILDFGLARPFAREISPGVWRVRKARCSAEFRSTSRYCSPCVHERLEQGRKDDVWSLLYMLIEMHCGLPWQKDKDKRVIEMKKLNIPDKVLLMHM
;
A
#
# COMPACT_ATOMS: atom_id res chain seq x y z
N LEU A 1 19.51 11.32 11.54
CA LEU A 1 19.73 10.09 12.35
C LEU A 1 18.38 9.64 12.93
N MET A 2 17.57 8.92 12.14
CA MET A 2 16.36 8.28 12.69
C MET A 2 16.83 7.07 13.50
N LYS A 3 16.71 7.10 14.82
CA LYS A 3 16.84 5.89 15.65
C LYS A 3 15.92 4.82 15.06
N ASP A 4 16.43 3.60 14.98
CA ASP A 4 15.74 2.47 14.40
C ASP A 4 14.44 2.22 15.18
N ARG A 5 13.29 2.67 14.66
CA ARG A 5 12.01 2.77 15.39
C ARG A 5 11.43 1.42 15.79
N CYS A 6 12.02 0.34 15.28
CA CYS A 6 11.62 -1.04 15.47
C CYS A 6 12.56 -1.84 16.38
N SER A 7 13.74 -1.31 16.75
CA SER A 7 14.75 -2.04 17.54
C SER A 7 14.26 -2.43 18.95
N ASP A 8 13.26 -1.72 19.47
CA ASP A 8 12.64 -2.00 20.78
C ASP A 8 11.56 -3.09 20.75
N LEU A 9 11.20 -3.60 19.57
CA LEU A 9 10.20 -4.64 19.40
C LEU A 9 10.86 -6.02 19.50
N ASN A 10 10.94 -6.55 20.73
CA ASN A 10 11.53 -7.87 21.02
C ASN A 10 10.58 -9.02 20.60
N ILE A 11 10.37 -9.19 19.30
CA ILE A 11 9.61 -10.29 18.70
C ILE A 11 10.59 -11.38 18.28
N ARG A 12 10.43 -12.59 18.84
CA ARG A 12 11.39 -13.69 18.65
C ARG A 12 10.84 -14.77 17.72
N ILE A 13 11.74 -15.43 16.97
CA ILE A 13 11.43 -16.67 16.26
C ILE A 13 10.92 -17.70 17.27
N GLY A 14 9.85 -18.43 16.92
CA GLY A 14 9.17 -19.38 17.79
C GLY A 14 8.12 -18.78 18.72
N GLN A 15 8.11 -17.44 18.92
CA GLN A 15 7.09 -16.78 19.74
C GLN A 15 5.70 -16.99 19.15
N LYS A 16 4.69 -17.11 20.02
CA LYS A 16 3.30 -17.34 19.63
C LYS A 16 2.41 -16.13 19.88
N PHE A 17 1.47 -15.91 18.96
CA PHE A 17 0.40 -14.93 19.04
C PHE A 17 -0.93 -15.63 18.75
N GLY A 18 -1.59 -16.12 19.81
CA GLY A 18 -2.70 -17.06 19.65
C GLY A 18 -2.19 -18.38 19.04
N ASN A 19 -2.84 -18.86 17.98
CA ASN A 19 -2.43 -20.06 17.26
C ASN A 19 -1.39 -19.80 16.17
N TRP A 20 -0.73 -18.63 16.13
CA TRP A 20 0.27 -18.30 15.12
C TRP A 20 1.66 -18.26 15.72
N ARG A 21 2.63 -18.93 15.09
CA ARG A 21 4.03 -18.99 15.50
C ARG A 21 4.91 -18.21 14.53
N ILE A 22 5.76 -17.31 15.05
CA ILE A 22 6.79 -16.61 14.28
C ILE A 22 7.82 -17.61 13.74
N LEU A 23 8.08 -17.58 12.42
CA LEU A 23 9.07 -18.44 11.77
C LEU A 23 10.34 -17.69 11.40
N ARG A 24 10.23 -16.63 10.60
CA ARG A 24 11.38 -15.83 10.15
C ARG A 24 10.96 -14.41 9.83
N LYS A 25 11.92 -13.50 9.84
CA LYS A 25 11.74 -12.10 9.41
C LYS A 25 11.62 -12.04 7.89
N LEU A 26 10.69 -11.23 7.39
CA LEU A 26 10.50 -10.96 5.97
C LEU A 26 11.00 -9.57 5.59
N ASP A 27 10.70 -8.57 6.42
CA ASP A 27 11.05 -7.18 6.16
C ASP A 27 11.16 -6.36 7.46
N GLU A 28 11.91 -5.27 7.39
CA GLU A 28 12.02 -4.23 8.42
C GLU A 28 12.21 -2.87 7.76
N GLY A 29 11.35 -1.93 8.13
CA GLY A 29 11.43 -0.59 7.59
C GLY A 29 10.60 0.43 8.37
N GLY A 30 10.37 1.58 7.74
CA GLY A 30 9.67 2.71 8.36
C GLY A 30 8.24 2.42 8.83
N PHE A 31 7.62 1.35 8.32
CA PHE A 31 6.24 0.94 8.59
C PHE A 31 6.13 -0.22 9.60
N GLY A 32 7.24 -0.63 10.21
CA GLY A 32 7.26 -1.70 11.20
C GLY A 32 8.10 -2.91 10.80
N LEU A 33 7.83 -4.02 11.49
CA LEU A 33 8.43 -5.33 11.28
C LEU A 33 7.44 -6.26 10.62
N VAL A 34 7.90 -7.04 9.63
CA VAL A 34 7.09 -8.07 8.98
C VAL A 34 7.77 -9.43 9.13
N TYR A 35 7.01 -10.42 9.57
CA TYR A 35 7.46 -11.80 9.77
C TYR A 35 6.57 -12.78 9.03
N GLN A 36 7.14 -13.90 8.61
CA GLN A 36 6.38 -15.07 8.22
C GLN A 36 5.94 -15.80 9.47
N VAL A 37 4.66 -16.17 9.53
CA VAL A 37 4.09 -16.98 10.61
C VAL A 37 3.41 -18.21 10.05
N GLU A 38 3.30 -19.23 10.90
CA GLU A 38 2.56 -20.46 10.61
C GLU A 38 1.49 -20.69 11.68
N HIS A 39 0.30 -21.06 11.25
CA HIS A 39 -0.76 -21.46 12.15
C HIS A 39 -0.49 -22.88 12.71
N THR A 40 -0.56 -23.02 14.02
CA THR A 40 -0.04 -24.19 14.75
C THR A 40 -0.79 -25.49 14.44
N LYS A 41 -2.06 -25.39 14.03
CA LYS A 41 -2.95 -26.55 13.77
C LYS A 41 -2.91 -27.01 12.31
N ASP A 42 -3.24 -26.13 11.38
CA ASP A 42 -3.42 -26.45 9.94
C ASP A 42 -2.20 -26.12 9.08
N LYS A 43 -1.10 -25.63 9.68
CA LYS A 43 0.16 -25.26 9.00
C LYS A 43 0.00 -24.17 7.95
N ARG A 44 -1.11 -23.44 7.95
CA ARG A 44 -1.33 -22.32 7.03
C ARG A 44 -0.30 -21.22 7.30
N MET A 45 0.28 -20.68 6.23
CA MET A 45 1.24 -19.58 6.29
C MET A 45 0.54 -18.23 6.22
N ALA A 46 1.05 -17.24 6.96
CA ALA A 46 0.56 -15.87 6.95
C ALA A 46 1.72 -14.86 7.16
N ALA A 47 1.42 -13.58 6.99
CA ALA A 47 2.31 -12.49 7.31
C ALA A 47 1.88 -11.82 8.62
N PHE A 48 2.80 -11.66 9.55
CA PHE A 48 2.64 -10.89 10.79
C PHE A 48 3.30 -9.54 10.60
N LYS A 49 2.52 -8.45 10.67
CA LYS A 49 3.01 -7.07 10.65
C LYS A 49 2.84 -6.46 12.03
N ALA A 50 3.88 -5.85 12.57
CA ALA A 50 3.86 -5.13 13.83
C ALA A 50 4.48 -3.74 13.72
N GLU A 51 3.86 -2.78 14.39
CA GLU A 51 4.25 -1.38 14.38
C GLU A 51 4.32 -0.87 15.83
N SER A 52 5.37 -0.10 16.14
CA SER A 52 5.54 0.49 17.47
C SER A 52 4.34 1.36 17.85
N ASN A 53 3.96 1.35 19.13
CA ASN A 53 2.95 2.28 19.64
C ASN A 53 3.55 3.66 19.98
N SER A 54 4.88 3.78 20.02
CA SER A 54 5.60 4.99 20.42
C SER A 54 5.82 5.98 19.27
N VAL A 55 5.23 5.74 18.10
CA VAL A 55 5.25 6.69 16.98
C VAL A 55 4.33 7.88 17.26
N GLU A 56 4.75 9.06 16.80
CA GLU A 56 3.96 10.28 16.87
C GLU A 56 2.64 10.11 16.11
N GLY A 57 1.51 10.40 16.76
CA GLY A 57 0.17 10.11 16.24
C GLY A 57 -0.33 8.67 16.48
N GLY A 58 0.49 7.81 17.09
CA GLY A 58 0.17 6.41 17.38
C GLY A 58 0.24 5.50 16.15
N SER A 59 0.16 4.19 16.39
CA SER A 59 0.26 3.18 15.33
C SER A 59 -0.87 3.32 14.29
N ALA A 60 -0.50 3.32 13.01
CA ALA A 60 -1.42 3.33 11.88
C ALA A 60 -2.15 1.97 11.70
N THR A 61 -1.68 0.90 12.35
CA THR A 61 -2.25 -0.45 12.32
C THR A 61 -3.77 -0.46 12.59
N LYS A 62 -4.28 0.39 13.50
CA LYS A 62 -5.74 0.46 13.77
C LYS A 62 -6.52 0.94 12.54
N LEU A 63 -5.99 1.92 11.82
CA LEU A 63 -6.60 2.39 10.57
C LEU A 63 -6.50 1.31 9.49
N GLU A 64 -5.34 0.66 9.37
CA GLU A 64 -5.14 -0.41 8.40
C GLU A 64 -6.14 -1.55 8.56
N VAL A 65 -6.29 -2.06 9.79
CA VAL A 65 -7.28 -3.08 10.12
C VAL A 65 -8.69 -2.60 9.75
N LYS A 66 -9.05 -1.36 10.08
CA LYS A 66 -10.39 -0.82 9.77
C LYS A 66 -10.66 -0.80 8.26
N VAL A 67 -9.72 -0.31 7.46
CA VAL A 67 -9.87 -0.25 6.00
C VAL A 67 -9.90 -1.66 5.42
N LEU A 68 -9.00 -2.53 5.84
CA LEU A 68 -8.93 -3.92 5.36
C LEU A 68 -10.21 -4.70 5.67
N THR A 69 -10.77 -4.54 6.87
CA THR A 69 -12.06 -5.14 7.23
C THR A 69 -13.20 -4.57 6.39
N SER A 70 -13.19 -3.25 6.12
CA SER A 70 -14.23 -2.60 5.30
C SER A 70 -14.21 -3.11 3.86
N VAL A 71 -13.01 -3.21 3.24
CA VAL A 71 -12.85 -3.67 1.85
C VAL A 71 -13.13 -5.16 1.70
N ASN A 72 -12.79 -5.99 2.70
CA ASN A 72 -13.19 -7.40 2.67
C ASN A 72 -14.71 -7.57 2.78
N GLY A 73 -15.45 -6.64 3.40
CA GLY A 73 -16.93 -6.69 3.40
C GLY A 73 -17.53 -7.99 3.95
N GLY A 74 -16.79 -8.67 4.85
CA GLY A 74 -17.16 -9.99 5.39
C GLY A 74 -16.99 -11.18 4.43
N LYS A 75 -16.48 -10.97 3.21
CA LYS A 75 -16.21 -12.02 2.21
C LYS A 75 -14.76 -11.97 1.72
N PRO A 76 -14.18 -13.10 1.29
CA PRO A 76 -12.88 -13.09 0.61
C PRO A 76 -12.86 -12.18 -0.62
N CYS A 77 -12.11 -11.09 -0.58
CA CYS A 77 -11.76 -10.30 -1.77
C CYS A 77 -10.38 -10.75 -2.29
N ARG A 78 -10.25 -10.97 -3.60
CA ARG A 78 -9.01 -11.49 -4.23
C ARG A 78 -7.90 -10.45 -4.36
N HIS A 79 -8.21 -9.17 -4.15
CA HIS A 79 -7.31 -8.05 -4.41
C HIS A 79 -6.86 -7.32 -3.13
N VAL A 80 -7.20 -7.86 -1.97
CA VAL A 80 -6.72 -7.39 -0.67
C VAL A 80 -6.38 -8.59 0.23
N PRO A 81 -5.41 -8.45 1.16
CA PRO A 81 -5.15 -9.49 2.15
C PRO A 81 -6.39 -9.79 3.00
N GLN A 82 -6.55 -11.04 3.40
CA GLN A 82 -7.49 -11.37 4.46
C GLN A 82 -6.85 -11.08 5.81
N LEU A 83 -7.62 -10.49 6.72
CA LEU A 83 -7.22 -10.34 8.11
C LEU A 83 -7.59 -11.61 8.88
N PHE A 84 -6.59 -12.28 9.47
CA PHE A 84 -6.80 -13.45 10.31
C PHE A 84 -6.88 -13.09 11.79
N GLN A 85 -6.04 -12.17 12.25
CA GLN A 85 -5.99 -11.75 13.65
C GLN A 85 -5.40 -10.34 13.74
N CYS A 86 -5.81 -9.55 14.73
CA CYS A 86 -5.12 -8.33 15.10
C CYS A 86 -5.13 -8.14 16.61
N GLY A 87 -4.23 -7.30 17.12
CA GLY A 87 -4.23 -6.98 18.54
C GLY A 87 -3.31 -5.82 18.87
N LYS A 88 -3.53 -5.28 20.07
CA LYS A 88 -2.66 -4.26 20.67
C LYS A 88 -1.93 -4.87 21.86
N ARG A 89 -0.61 -4.70 21.88
CA ARG A 89 0.25 -4.96 23.05
C ARG A 89 0.68 -3.62 23.64
N ALA A 90 1.40 -3.65 24.77
CA ALA A 90 1.90 -2.43 25.40
C ALA A 90 2.81 -1.63 24.45
N LYS A 91 3.81 -2.28 23.85
CA LYS A 91 4.83 -1.62 23.01
C LYS A 91 4.48 -1.50 21.52
N PHE A 92 3.58 -2.34 21.01
CA PHE A 92 3.24 -2.36 19.58
C PHE A 92 1.81 -2.80 19.34
N SER A 93 1.32 -2.49 18.14
CA SER A 93 0.11 -3.07 17.57
C SER A 93 0.50 -4.02 16.44
N TYR A 94 -0.29 -5.06 16.23
CA TYR A 94 0.00 -6.06 15.21
C TYR A 94 -1.25 -6.55 14.48
N MET A 95 -1.02 -7.07 13.28
CA MET A 95 -2.00 -7.82 12.51
C MET A 95 -1.35 -9.03 11.84
N ILE A 96 -2.15 -10.07 11.63
CA ILE A 96 -1.79 -11.29 10.92
C ILE A 96 -2.72 -11.37 9.71
N VAL A 97 -2.14 -11.36 8.53
CA VAL A 97 -2.85 -11.27 7.25
C VAL A 97 -2.35 -12.33 6.27
N THR A 98 -3.07 -12.55 5.16
CA THR A 98 -2.61 -13.41 4.06
C THR A 98 -1.15 -13.14 3.70
N LEU A 99 -0.35 -14.21 3.61
CA LEU A 99 1.02 -14.11 3.08
C LEU A 99 0.95 -13.90 1.56
N LEU A 100 1.68 -12.90 1.07
CA LEU A 100 1.70 -12.53 -0.35
C LEU A 100 3.11 -12.69 -0.93
N GLY A 101 3.19 -12.56 -2.26
CA GLY A 101 4.43 -12.67 -3.03
C GLY A 101 5.16 -11.34 -3.14
N GLU A 102 5.97 -11.23 -4.21
CA GLU A 102 6.75 -10.03 -4.47
C GLU A 102 5.88 -8.82 -4.83
N ASN A 103 6.37 -7.64 -4.44
CA ASN A 103 5.76 -6.37 -4.84
C ASN A 103 6.15 -5.98 -6.28
N LEU A 104 5.35 -5.11 -6.91
CA LEU A 104 5.57 -4.71 -8.30
C LEU A 104 6.87 -3.92 -8.49
N ARG A 105 7.40 -3.27 -7.44
CA ARG A 105 8.73 -2.63 -7.50
C ARG A 105 9.82 -3.68 -7.69
N THR A 106 9.82 -4.73 -6.88
CA THR A 106 10.81 -5.81 -6.96
C THR A 106 10.71 -6.55 -8.29
N LEU A 107 9.49 -6.90 -8.72
CA LEU A 107 9.29 -7.54 -10.02
C LEU A 107 9.80 -6.69 -11.19
N ARG A 108 9.58 -5.37 -11.14
CA ARG A 108 10.12 -4.45 -12.16
C ARG A 108 11.65 -4.46 -12.16
N LEU A 109 12.28 -4.33 -11.00
CA LEU A 109 13.75 -4.31 -10.90
C LEU A 109 14.39 -5.62 -11.34
N ASN A 110 13.70 -6.75 -11.19
CA ASN A 110 14.15 -8.06 -11.64
C ASN A 110 13.85 -8.33 -13.13
N SER A 111 13.11 -7.43 -13.80
CA SER A 111 12.78 -7.57 -15.22
C SER A 111 13.89 -6.99 -16.11
N PRO A 112 14.18 -7.56 -17.30
CA PRO A 112 15.16 -7.02 -18.23
C PRO A 112 14.90 -5.54 -18.55
N GLY A 113 15.95 -4.71 -18.47
CA GLY A 113 15.84 -3.26 -18.69
C GLY A 113 15.03 -2.51 -17.64
N GLU A 114 14.72 -3.15 -16.50
CA GLU A 114 13.86 -2.65 -15.43
C GLU A 114 12.45 -2.23 -15.89
N ARG A 115 11.90 -2.93 -16.89
CA ARG A 115 10.62 -2.62 -17.53
C ARG A 115 9.74 -3.86 -17.62
N MET A 116 8.43 -3.65 -17.57
CA MET A 116 7.46 -4.70 -17.84
C MET A 116 7.19 -4.80 -19.34
N THR A 117 6.95 -6.01 -19.85
CA THR A 117 6.42 -6.18 -21.22
C THR A 117 5.04 -5.53 -21.34
N PRO A 118 4.63 -5.07 -22.53
CA PRO A 118 3.31 -4.44 -22.73
C PRO A 118 2.14 -5.31 -22.23
N GLU A 119 2.19 -6.62 -22.45
CA GLU A 119 1.12 -7.56 -22.06
C GLU A 119 1.04 -7.73 -20.53
N THR A 120 2.19 -7.75 -19.86
CA THR A 120 2.24 -7.80 -18.39
C THR A 120 1.79 -6.47 -17.81
N TRP A 121 2.29 -5.37 -18.36
CA TRP A 121 1.93 -4.03 -17.97
C TRP A 121 0.41 -3.79 -18.06
N ALA A 122 -0.22 -4.14 -19.19
CA ALA A 122 -1.66 -3.92 -19.39
C ALA A 122 -2.51 -4.72 -18.38
N ARG A 123 -2.15 -5.99 -18.13
CA ARG A 123 -2.83 -6.82 -17.12
C ARG A 123 -2.67 -6.26 -15.71
N LEU A 124 -1.46 -5.80 -15.35
CA LEU A 124 -1.20 -5.18 -14.06
C LEU A 124 -1.98 -3.86 -13.92
N ALA A 125 -2.07 -3.04 -14.96
CA ALA A 125 -2.81 -1.78 -14.95
C ALA A 125 -4.28 -1.97 -14.60
N VAL A 126 -4.95 -2.94 -15.26
CA VAL A 126 -6.35 -3.28 -14.99
C VAL A 126 -6.55 -3.72 -13.54
N GLN A 127 -5.69 -4.62 -13.05
CA GLN A 127 -5.81 -5.12 -11.67
C GLN A 127 -5.51 -4.03 -10.62
N CYS A 128 -4.50 -3.18 -10.84
CA CYS A 128 -4.17 -2.08 -9.92
C CYS A 128 -5.30 -1.04 -9.87
N LEU A 129 -5.91 -0.71 -11.01
CA LEU A 129 -7.08 0.16 -11.06
C LEU A 129 -8.26 -0.46 -10.30
N TYR A 130 -8.49 -1.76 -10.46
CA TYR A 130 -9.54 -2.47 -9.73
C TYR A 130 -9.30 -2.45 -8.20
N CYS A 131 -8.06 -2.67 -7.75
CA CYS A 131 -7.67 -2.51 -6.34
C CYS A 131 -8.00 -1.12 -5.79
N ILE A 132 -7.71 -0.05 -6.54
CA ILE A 132 -8.01 1.33 -6.13
C ILE A 132 -9.53 1.54 -6.05
N LYS A 133 -10.27 1.04 -7.06
CA LYS A 133 -11.73 1.09 -7.06
C LYS A 133 -12.32 0.44 -5.81
N LEU A 134 -11.84 -0.73 -5.40
CA LEU A 134 -12.33 -1.41 -4.19
C LEU A 134 -12.21 -0.54 -2.93
N ILE A 135 -11.12 0.20 -2.78
CA ILE A 135 -10.91 1.11 -1.65
C ILE A 135 -11.88 2.30 -1.74
N HIS A 136 -12.04 2.85 -2.95
CA HIS A 136 -12.91 4.00 -3.21
C HIS A 136 -14.39 3.68 -3.00
N ASP A 137 -14.82 2.47 -3.36
CA ASP A 137 -16.19 1.98 -3.16
C ASP A 137 -16.52 1.82 -1.66
N CYS A 138 -15.50 1.71 -0.79
CA CYS A 138 -15.68 1.72 0.67
C CYS A 138 -15.58 3.13 1.29
N GLY A 139 -15.48 4.19 0.49
CA GLY A 139 -15.42 5.58 0.97
C GLY A 139 -14.02 6.04 1.41
N TYR A 140 -12.97 5.28 1.10
CA TYR A 140 -11.58 5.61 1.42
C TYR A 140 -10.78 5.98 0.18
N ILE A 141 -9.74 6.80 0.36
CA ILE A 141 -8.64 6.99 -0.58
C ILE A 141 -7.37 6.43 0.04
N HIS A 142 -6.46 5.92 -0.78
CA HIS A 142 -5.23 5.26 -0.34
C HIS A 142 -4.15 6.26 0.06
N ARG A 143 -3.95 7.31 -0.75
CA ARG A 143 -2.96 8.41 -0.59
C ARG A 143 -1.48 8.03 -0.72
N ASP A 144 -1.16 6.75 -0.91
CA ASP A 144 0.22 6.29 -1.15
C ASP A 144 0.29 5.16 -2.19
N VAL A 145 -0.35 5.36 -3.34
CA VAL A 145 -0.30 4.44 -4.47
C VAL A 145 1.10 4.46 -5.10
N LYS A 146 1.79 3.32 -5.09
CA LYS A 146 3.16 3.14 -5.61
C LYS A 146 3.44 1.64 -5.85
N PRO A 147 4.43 1.25 -6.69
CA PRO A 147 4.66 -0.16 -7.02
C PRO A 147 4.94 -1.06 -5.79
N ALA A 148 5.55 -0.51 -4.74
CA ALA A 148 5.85 -1.26 -3.52
C ALA A 148 4.61 -1.64 -2.70
N ASN A 149 3.48 -0.95 -2.90
CA ASN A 149 2.22 -1.21 -2.19
C ASN A 149 1.26 -2.11 -2.98
N PHE A 150 1.70 -2.61 -4.14
CA PHE A 150 0.99 -3.64 -4.90
C PHE A 150 1.83 -4.91 -4.93
N THR A 151 1.24 -6.05 -4.61
CA THR A 151 1.93 -7.34 -4.52
C THR A 151 1.18 -8.43 -5.25
N MET A 152 1.90 -9.35 -5.87
CA MET A 152 1.28 -10.57 -6.38
C MET A 152 0.85 -11.48 -5.23
N GLY A 153 -0.14 -12.34 -5.46
CA GLY A 153 -0.39 -13.46 -4.55
C GLY A 153 0.85 -14.33 -4.40
N HIS A 154 0.97 -15.03 -3.27
CA HIS A 154 2.11 -15.90 -3.04
C HIS A 154 2.13 -17.06 -4.05
N ILE A 155 3.31 -17.47 -4.53
CA ILE A 155 3.44 -18.50 -5.58
C ILE A 155 2.85 -19.86 -5.16
N MET A 156 2.86 -20.14 -3.85
CA MET A 156 2.27 -21.34 -3.25
C MET A 156 0.76 -21.24 -2.99
N ASP A 157 0.11 -20.16 -3.45
CA ASP A 157 -1.35 -19.98 -3.41
C ASP A 157 -1.89 -19.96 -4.86
N PRO A 158 -2.24 -21.13 -5.44
CA PRO A 158 -2.66 -21.22 -6.84
C PRO A 158 -3.91 -20.40 -7.17
N GLU A 159 -4.77 -20.14 -6.18
CA GLU A 159 -6.00 -19.37 -6.38
C GLU A 159 -5.72 -17.86 -6.50
N ARG A 160 -4.64 -17.39 -5.87
CA ARG A 160 -4.32 -15.96 -5.75
C ARG A 160 -3.03 -15.53 -6.43
N CYS A 161 -2.15 -16.45 -6.82
CA CYS A 161 -0.80 -16.14 -7.31
C CYS A 161 -0.77 -15.22 -8.55
N ARG A 162 -1.86 -15.19 -9.34
CA ARG A 162 -2.03 -14.33 -10.52
C ARG A 162 -2.77 -13.02 -10.26
N TYR A 163 -3.18 -12.78 -9.01
CA TYR A 163 -3.90 -11.58 -8.60
C TYR A 163 -2.99 -10.57 -7.92
N VAL A 164 -3.14 -9.30 -8.31
CA VAL A 164 -2.52 -8.16 -7.65
C VAL A 164 -3.33 -7.81 -6.40
N HIS A 165 -2.64 -7.61 -5.29
CA HIS A 165 -3.20 -7.19 -4.02
C HIS A 165 -2.67 -5.80 -3.67
N ILE A 166 -3.53 -4.92 -3.15
CA ILE A 166 -3.13 -3.62 -2.59
C ILE A 166 -2.89 -3.74 -1.08
N LEU A 167 -1.80 -3.13 -0.61
CA LEU A 167 -1.32 -3.15 0.77
C LEU A 167 -1.14 -1.74 1.33
N ASP A 168 -0.93 -1.67 2.64
CA ASP A 168 -0.49 -0.49 3.38
C ASP A 168 -1.48 0.68 3.36
N PHE A 169 -2.57 0.50 4.12
CA PHE A 169 -3.59 1.53 4.31
C PHE A 169 -3.23 2.50 5.46
N GLY A 170 -1.97 2.55 5.90
CA GLY A 170 -1.57 3.38 7.04
C GLY A 170 -1.73 4.89 6.79
N LEU A 171 -1.69 5.27 5.50
CA LEU A 171 -1.96 6.63 5.05
C LEU A 171 -3.38 6.81 4.49
N ALA A 172 -4.25 5.79 4.51
CA ALA A 172 -5.59 5.92 3.96
C ALA A 172 -6.41 7.01 4.66
N ARG A 173 -7.43 7.53 3.98
CA ARG A 173 -8.31 8.55 4.56
C ARG A 173 -9.73 8.37 4.03
N PRO A 174 -10.76 8.43 4.89
CA PRO A 174 -12.14 8.49 4.41
C PRO A 174 -12.36 9.80 3.65
N PHE A 175 -12.80 9.72 2.39
CA PHE A 175 -13.20 10.88 1.58
C PHE A 175 -14.72 11.06 1.54
N ALA A 176 -15.47 9.97 1.77
CA ALA A 176 -16.92 9.98 1.84
C ALA A 176 -17.39 9.07 2.98
N ARG A 177 -18.64 9.27 3.40
CA ARG A 177 -19.36 8.41 4.34
C ARG A 177 -20.68 8.00 3.71
N GLU A 178 -20.99 6.72 3.76
CA GLU A 178 -22.31 6.22 3.40
C GLU A 178 -23.31 6.63 4.47
N ILE A 179 -24.37 7.34 4.05
CA ILE A 179 -25.44 7.82 4.95
C ILE A 179 -26.68 6.93 4.88
N SER A 180 -26.90 6.28 3.74
CA SER A 180 -27.87 5.20 3.51
C SER A 180 -27.34 4.32 2.38
N PRO A 181 -27.83 3.07 2.20
CA PRO A 181 -27.30 2.16 1.18
C PRO A 181 -27.22 2.81 -0.20
N GLY A 182 -26.01 2.87 -0.77
CA GLY A 182 -25.74 3.48 -2.07
C GLY A 182 -25.68 5.01 -2.09
N VAL A 183 -25.98 5.69 -0.98
CA VAL A 183 -25.97 7.15 -0.89
C VAL A 183 -24.76 7.63 -0.09
N TRP A 184 -23.87 8.31 -0.78
CA TRP A 184 -22.59 8.78 -0.23
C TRP A 184 -22.58 10.28 0.00
N ARG A 185 -22.13 10.70 1.18
CA ARG A 185 -21.83 12.10 1.49
C ARG A 185 -20.32 12.32 1.49
N VAL A 186 -19.84 13.13 0.54
CA VAL A 186 -18.43 13.52 0.46
C VAL A 186 -18.10 14.44 1.65
N ARG A 187 -16.92 14.25 2.24
CA ARG A 187 -16.43 15.11 3.33
C ARG A 187 -15.97 16.45 2.77
N LYS A 188 -16.20 17.52 3.53
CA LYS A 188 -15.65 18.85 3.18
C LYS A 188 -14.12 18.80 3.19
N ALA A 189 -13.52 19.35 2.14
CA ALA A 189 -12.07 19.50 2.04
C ALA A 189 -11.54 20.41 3.15
N ARG A 190 -10.40 20.03 3.76
CA ARG A 190 -9.66 20.94 4.65
C ARG A 190 -9.06 22.09 3.82
N CYS A 191 -8.84 23.23 4.49
CA CYS A 191 -8.12 24.36 3.90
C CYS A 191 -6.66 24.03 3.56
N SER A 192 -6.05 23.08 4.27
CA SER A 192 -4.69 22.61 4.02
C SER A 192 -4.54 21.15 4.47
N ALA A 193 -3.75 20.39 3.74
CA ALA A 193 -3.44 19.00 4.02
C ALA A 193 -1.92 18.78 4.11
N GLU A 194 -1.50 18.00 5.11
CA GLU A 194 -0.11 17.60 5.24
C GLU A 194 0.35 16.70 4.09
N PHE A 195 1.58 16.93 3.63
CA PHE A 195 2.24 16.11 2.64
C PHE A 195 2.75 14.81 3.28
N ARG A 196 2.03 13.71 3.08
CA ARG A 196 2.42 12.37 3.56
C ARG A 196 2.72 11.35 2.46
N SER A 197 2.31 11.63 1.23
CA SER A 197 2.43 10.72 0.08
C SER A 197 3.87 10.57 -0.42
N THR A 198 4.17 9.51 -1.16
CA THR A 198 5.47 9.37 -1.84
C THR A 198 5.62 10.40 -2.96
N SER A 199 6.61 11.30 -2.85
CA SER A 199 6.79 12.43 -3.77
C SER A 199 6.93 12.04 -5.25
N ARG A 200 7.48 10.87 -5.57
CA ARG A 200 7.61 10.42 -6.96
C ARG A 200 6.25 10.23 -7.65
N TYR A 201 5.25 9.75 -6.93
CA TYR A 201 3.96 9.32 -7.50
C TYR A 201 2.78 10.19 -7.09
N CYS A 202 2.90 11.08 -6.11
CA CYS A 202 1.76 11.93 -5.73
C CYS A 202 1.32 12.87 -6.86
N SER A 203 0.04 13.25 -6.90
CA SER A 203 -0.49 14.23 -7.86
C SER A 203 0.07 15.64 -7.61
N PRO A 204 -0.05 16.57 -8.59
CA PRO A 204 0.23 17.99 -8.38
C PRO A 204 -0.52 18.60 -7.19
N CYS A 205 -1.79 18.22 -6.97
CA CYS A 205 -2.59 18.72 -5.84
C CYS A 205 -1.95 18.43 -4.47
N VAL A 206 -1.18 17.34 -4.34
CA VAL A 206 -0.46 17.02 -3.10
C VAL A 206 0.70 17.97 -2.86
N HIS A 207 1.40 18.38 -3.91
CA HIS A 207 2.48 19.37 -3.82
C HIS A 207 1.96 20.72 -3.32
N GLU A 208 0.79 21.13 -3.80
CA GLU A 208 0.07 22.35 -3.40
C GLU A 208 -0.61 22.26 -2.02
N ARG A 209 -0.45 21.14 -1.29
CA ARG A 209 -1.06 20.89 0.03
C ARG A 209 -2.60 20.94 0.03
N LEU A 210 -3.22 20.64 -1.11
CA LEU A 210 -4.67 20.54 -1.22
C LEU A 210 -5.18 19.21 -0.66
N GLU A 211 -6.46 19.18 -0.26
CA GLU A 211 -7.10 17.94 0.17
C GLU A 211 -7.16 16.94 -0.99
N GLN A 212 -6.66 15.73 -0.74
CA GLN A 212 -6.67 14.64 -1.71
C GLN A 212 -8.07 14.04 -1.84
N GLY A 213 -8.42 13.64 -3.05
CA GLY A 213 -9.60 12.87 -3.39
C GLY A 213 -9.25 11.67 -4.28
N ARG A 214 -10.29 11.00 -4.79
CA ARG A 214 -10.14 9.79 -5.62
C ARG A 214 -9.22 9.98 -6.83
N LYS A 215 -9.28 11.16 -7.45
CA LYS A 215 -8.45 11.52 -8.61
C LYS A 215 -6.95 11.43 -8.31
N ASP A 216 -6.53 11.67 -7.07
CA ASP A 216 -5.12 11.72 -6.71
C ASP A 216 -4.50 10.32 -6.63
N ASP A 217 -5.27 9.31 -6.20
CA ASP A 217 -4.86 7.90 -6.30
C ASP A 217 -4.72 7.46 -7.77
N VAL A 218 -5.59 7.97 -8.66
CA VAL A 218 -5.54 7.67 -10.10
C VAL A 218 -4.34 8.36 -10.77
N TRP A 219 -4.02 9.60 -10.38
CA TRP A 219 -2.77 10.27 -10.81
C TRP A 219 -1.54 9.46 -10.40
N SER A 220 -1.53 8.96 -9.16
CA SER A 220 -0.45 8.11 -8.69
C SER A 220 -0.36 6.78 -9.43
N LEU A 221 -1.50 6.18 -9.79
CA LEU A 221 -1.53 5.01 -10.66
C LEU A 221 -0.93 5.31 -12.03
N LEU A 222 -1.29 6.45 -12.65
CA LEU A 222 -0.75 6.84 -13.95
C LEU A 222 0.78 6.95 -13.92
N TYR A 223 1.35 7.68 -12.95
CA TYR A 223 2.81 7.80 -12.82
C TYR A 223 3.47 6.45 -12.51
N MET A 224 2.82 5.60 -11.71
CA MET A 224 3.30 4.24 -11.45
C MET A 224 3.38 3.43 -12.75
N LEU A 225 2.35 3.48 -13.59
CA LEU A 225 2.30 2.76 -14.85
C LEU A 225 3.31 3.28 -15.86
N ILE A 226 3.48 4.60 -15.98
CA ILE A 226 4.53 5.22 -16.80
C ILE A 226 5.91 4.73 -16.35
N GLU A 227 6.19 4.74 -15.03
CA GLU A 227 7.48 4.25 -14.50
C GLU A 227 7.72 2.79 -14.89
N MET A 228 6.68 1.95 -14.80
CA MET A 228 6.77 0.51 -15.08
C MET A 228 6.98 0.18 -16.57
N HIS A 229 6.63 1.10 -17.48
CA HIS A 229 6.76 0.90 -18.92
C HIS A 229 7.98 1.59 -19.51
N CYS A 230 8.11 2.90 -19.28
CA CYS A 230 9.12 3.73 -19.94
C CYS A 230 10.00 4.56 -19.00
N GLY A 231 9.70 4.58 -17.70
CA GLY A 231 10.39 5.39 -16.70
C GLY A 231 9.82 6.81 -16.59
N LEU A 232 10.13 7.49 -15.47
CA LEU A 232 9.66 8.86 -15.20
C LEU A 232 10.78 9.90 -15.42
N PRO A 233 10.46 11.11 -15.92
CA PRO A 233 11.44 12.19 -16.09
C PRO A 233 12.13 12.65 -14.79
N TRP A 234 11.48 12.41 -13.64
CA TRP A 234 11.98 12.74 -12.31
C TRP A 234 12.38 11.52 -11.46
N GLN A 235 12.56 10.36 -12.09
CA GLN A 235 12.80 9.09 -11.37
C GLN A 235 14.04 9.12 -10.47
N LYS A 236 15.08 9.85 -10.89
CA LYS A 236 16.37 9.97 -10.18
C LYS A 236 16.41 11.15 -9.18
N ASP A 237 15.42 12.04 -9.20
CA ASP A 237 15.41 13.21 -8.33
C ASP A 237 15.01 12.83 -6.91
N LYS A 238 15.70 13.43 -5.93
CA LYS A 238 15.40 13.27 -4.49
C LYS A 238 14.77 14.52 -3.87
N ASP A 239 15.05 15.69 -4.43
CA ASP A 239 14.49 16.95 -3.94
C ASP A 239 13.01 17.06 -4.35
N LYS A 240 12.15 17.22 -3.36
CA LYS A 240 10.71 17.36 -3.55
C LYS A 240 10.34 18.56 -4.43
N ARG A 241 11.08 19.67 -4.32
CA ARG A 241 10.84 20.90 -5.10
C ARG A 241 11.21 20.70 -6.56
N VAL A 242 12.28 19.95 -6.84
CA VAL A 242 12.66 19.61 -8.22
C VAL A 242 11.62 18.69 -8.86
N ILE A 243 11.15 17.68 -8.13
CA ILE A 243 10.08 16.78 -8.58
C ILE A 243 8.80 17.56 -8.86
N GLU A 244 8.42 18.46 -7.95
CA GLU A 244 7.25 19.35 -8.10
C GLU A 244 7.36 20.20 -9.36
N MET A 245 8.48 20.92 -9.52
CA MET A 245 8.72 21.77 -10.69
C MET A 245 8.61 20.98 -11.99
N LYS A 246 9.20 19.78 -12.05
CA LYS A 246 9.10 18.93 -13.24
C LYS A 246 7.65 18.49 -13.52
N LYS A 247 6.89 18.10 -12.50
CA LYS A 247 5.49 17.70 -12.67
C LYS A 247 4.58 18.83 -13.14
N LEU A 248 4.85 20.07 -12.71
CA LEU A 248 4.04 21.23 -13.07
C LEU A 248 4.40 21.80 -14.46
N ASN A 249 5.62 21.56 -14.95
CA ASN A 249 6.12 22.19 -16.18
C ASN A 249 6.36 21.25 -17.35
N ILE A 250 6.42 19.92 -17.14
CA ILE A 250 6.56 18.96 -18.24
C ILE A 250 5.20 18.81 -18.93
N PRO A 251 5.10 19.08 -20.25
CA PRO A 251 3.85 18.89 -20.99
C PRO A 251 3.43 17.41 -21.00
N ASP A 252 2.12 17.16 -20.93
CA ASP A 252 1.56 15.80 -20.96
C ASP A 252 2.02 15.01 -22.20
N LYS A 253 2.13 15.67 -23.36
CA LYS A 253 2.65 15.05 -24.60
C LYS A 253 4.07 14.50 -24.43
N VAL A 254 4.92 15.18 -23.66
CA VAL A 254 6.29 14.73 -23.39
C VAL A 254 6.28 13.58 -22.39
N LEU A 255 5.46 13.69 -21.34
CA LEU A 255 5.32 12.64 -20.33
C LEU A 255 4.79 11.32 -20.92
N LEU A 256 3.87 11.41 -21.88
CA LEU A 256 3.20 10.26 -22.51
C LEU A 256 3.85 9.83 -23.83
N MET A 257 4.95 10.44 -24.26
CA MET A 257 5.55 10.21 -25.59
C MET A 257 5.96 8.75 -25.84
N HIS A 258 6.24 8.01 -24.76
CA HIS A 258 6.74 6.63 -24.80
C HIS A 258 5.81 5.63 -24.10
N MET A 259 4.57 6.05 -23.82
CA MET A 259 3.47 5.17 -23.37
C MET A 259 2.75 4.59 -24.57
#